data_AF-A0A947IQE7-F1
#
_entry.id   AF-A0A947IQE7-F1
#
_cell.length_a   1.000
_cell.length_b   1.000
_cell.length_c   1.000
_cell.angle_alpha   90.00
_cell.angle_beta   90.00
_cell.angle_gamma   90.00
#
_symmetry.space_group_name_H-M   'P 1'
#
loop_
_entity.id
_entity.type
_entity.pdbx_description
1 polymer ?
#
loop_
_entity_poly.entity_id
_entity_poly.type
_entity_poly.pdbx_seq_one_letter_code
_entity_poly.pdbx_strand_id
1 'polypeptide(L)'
;MEASLTSSFFMIFSGAAVLASIALYTRQPLLIAYIALGAIIGPYGTGWVTDLKLLAEIAEFGIIFLLFLLGLDMQPKSLLSTLKKATVVALASSLAFAAIGFGLAFSFGFSHTESLIIGAAMMFSSTIIGIKLLPTTALHHRHTGELMVGLLLLQDLIAIFVLLILFSMNQGEFSAGNLLRTLIALPALIAFAFAAVRFLLLPMLRRFDRFHEYIFLLAIGWCLGMSEAAHSLGLSAEIGAFLAGISLATSPISQYIAINLKPLRDFFII
;
A
#
# COMPACT_ATOMS: atom_id res chain seq x y z
N MET A 1 22.36 24.47 -7.77
CA MET A 1 21.00 25.01 -7.54
C MET A 1 20.22 23.88 -6.90
N GLU A 2 19.81 24.02 -5.64
CA GLU A 2 18.84 23.07 -5.07
C GLU A 2 17.59 23.12 -5.96
N ALA A 3 17.23 21.98 -6.57
CA ALA A 3 16.03 21.91 -7.38
C ALA A 3 14.83 22.16 -6.45
N SER A 4 14.08 23.24 -6.70
CA SER A 4 12.85 23.49 -5.96
C SER A 4 11.89 22.32 -6.15
N LEU A 5 11.04 22.05 -5.17
CA LEU A 5 10.01 21.01 -5.28
C LEU A 5 9.17 21.16 -6.57
N THR A 6 8.85 22.41 -6.92
CA THR A 6 8.15 22.75 -8.17
C THR A 6 8.90 22.32 -9.42
N SER A 7 10.23 22.44 -9.43
CA SER A 7 11.09 21.99 -10.53
C SER A 7 11.10 20.47 -10.63
N SER A 8 11.22 19.76 -9.50
CA SER A 8 11.16 18.30 -9.45
C SER A 8 9.85 17.77 -10.00
N PHE A 9 8.72 18.33 -9.54
CA PHE A 9 7.39 17.98 -10.04
C PHE A 9 7.23 18.29 -11.54
N PHE A 10 7.72 19.44 -12.00
CA PHE A 10 7.71 19.77 -13.43
C PHE A 10 8.44 18.71 -14.26
N MET A 11 9.64 18.28 -13.82
CA MET A 11 10.43 17.25 -14.49
C MET A 11 9.75 15.89 -14.47
N ILE A 12 9.19 15.48 -13.31
CA ILE A 12 8.48 14.22 -13.15
C ILE A 12 7.27 14.18 -14.08
N PHE A 13 6.36 15.15 -14.02
CA PHE A 13 5.13 15.10 -14.81
C PHE A 13 5.36 15.32 -16.31
N SER A 14 6.22 16.28 -16.67
CA SER A 14 6.50 16.55 -18.09
C SER A 14 7.31 15.42 -18.72
N GLY A 15 8.32 14.91 -18.01
CA GLY A 15 9.12 13.76 -18.44
C GLY A 15 8.28 12.48 -18.51
N ALA A 16 7.41 12.25 -17.53
CA ALA A 16 6.50 11.11 -17.52
C ALA A 16 5.54 11.20 -18.70
N ALA A 17 4.99 12.37 -19.03
CA ALA A 17 4.11 12.53 -20.20
C ALA A 17 4.81 12.16 -21.52
N VAL A 18 6.08 12.57 -21.69
CA VAL A 18 6.87 12.23 -22.88
C VAL A 18 7.17 10.72 -22.94
N LEU A 19 7.72 10.14 -21.88
CA LEU A 19 8.07 8.71 -21.87
C LEU A 19 6.84 7.81 -21.88
N ALA A 20 5.75 8.21 -21.22
CA ALA A 20 4.46 7.52 -21.26
C ALA A 20 3.90 7.52 -22.69
N SER A 21 4.00 8.62 -23.44
CA SER A 21 3.55 8.67 -24.83
C SER A 21 4.29 7.65 -25.71
N ILE A 22 5.61 7.51 -25.50
CA ILE A 22 6.44 6.51 -26.19
C ILE A 22 6.06 5.08 -25.76
N ALA A 23 5.85 4.86 -24.46
CA ALA A 23 5.40 3.57 -23.94
C ALA A 23 4.04 3.16 -24.50
N LEU A 24 3.09 4.10 -24.62
CA LEU A 24 1.78 3.85 -25.21
C LEU A 24 1.88 3.50 -26.70
N TYR A 25 2.75 4.17 -27.46
CA TYR A 25 2.98 3.84 -28.87
C TYR A 25 3.55 2.42 -29.04
N THR A 26 4.41 2.00 -28.12
CA THR A 26 5.02 0.66 -28.09
C THR A 26 4.18 -0.39 -27.35
N ARG A 27 2.97 -0.03 -26.88
CA ARG A 27 2.04 -0.88 -26.11
C ARG A 27 2.64 -1.43 -24.81
N GLN A 28 3.57 -0.70 -24.20
CA GLN A 28 4.19 -1.01 -22.92
C GLN A 28 3.36 -0.43 -21.75
N PRO A 29 3.35 -1.10 -20.58
CA PRO A 29 2.76 -0.54 -19.38
C PRO A 29 3.38 0.81 -18.98
N LEU A 30 2.54 1.78 -18.62
CA LEU A 30 2.97 3.13 -18.20
C LEU A 30 3.97 3.12 -17.03
N LEU A 31 3.85 2.14 -16.13
CA LEU A 31 4.74 1.98 -14.99
C LEU A 31 6.21 1.83 -15.41
N ILE A 32 6.48 1.18 -16.55
CA ILE A 32 7.84 1.04 -17.08
C ILE A 32 8.40 2.42 -17.45
N ALA A 33 7.59 3.28 -18.05
CA ALA A 33 7.99 4.64 -18.39
C ALA A 33 8.32 5.47 -17.14
N TYR A 34 7.56 5.31 -16.05
CA TYR A 34 7.81 6.04 -14.80
C TYR A 34 9.11 5.59 -14.12
N ILE A 35 9.38 4.27 -14.09
CA ILE A 35 10.64 3.73 -13.56
C ILE A 35 11.83 4.18 -14.41
N ALA A 36 11.70 4.11 -15.74
CA ALA A 36 12.73 4.58 -16.66
C ALA A 36 13.00 6.07 -16.49
N LEU A 37 11.96 6.88 -16.32
CA LEU A 37 12.11 8.31 -16.02
C LEU A 37 12.91 8.51 -14.73
N GLY A 38 12.51 7.86 -13.64
CA GLY A 38 13.18 7.98 -12.34
C GLY A 38 14.65 7.60 -12.41
N ALA A 39 15.00 6.56 -13.18
CA ALA A 39 16.39 6.18 -13.44
C ALA A 39 17.16 7.25 -14.24
N ILE A 40 16.50 7.91 -15.21
CA ILE A 40 17.11 8.97 -16.03
C ILE A 40 17.28 10.26 -15.24
N ILE A 41 16.27 10.74 -14.51
CA ILE A 41 16.30 12.05 -13.83
C ILE A 41 16.88 11.99 -12.41
N GLY A 42 16.97 10.78 -11.84
CA GLY A 42 17.53 10.54 -10.52
C GLY A 42 19.06 10.65 -10.47
N PRO A 43 19.67 10.42 -9.30
CA PRO A 43 21.10 10.65 -9.07
C PRO A 43 22.03 9.77 -9.91
N TYR A 44 21.56 8.60 -10.34
CA TYR A 44 22.33 7.68 -11.19
C TYR A 44 22.24 8.00 -12.69
N GLY A 45 21.36 8.93 -13.09
CA GLY A 45 21.22 9.41 -14.46
C GLY A 45 21.76 10.83 -14.62
N THR A 46 20.86 11.81 -14.78
CA THR A 46 21.22 13.23 -14.94
C THR A 46 21.42 13.96 -13.62
N GLY A 47 20.98 13.37 -12.50
CA GLY A 47 21.09 13.98 -11.17
C GLY A 47 20.29 15.27 -11.00
N TRP A 48 19.25 15.48 -11.79
CA TRP A 48 18.40 16.67 -11.68
C TRP A 48 17.49 16.63 -10.46
N VAL A 49 17.14 15.42 -10.02
CA VAL A 49 16.35 15.18 -8.81
C VAL A 49 17.23 14.48 -7.77
N THR A 50 17.58 15.19 -6.71
CA THR A 50 18.51 14.71 -5.67
C THR A 50 17.84 14.43 -4.33
N ASP A 51 16.72 15.07 -4.03
CA ASP A 51 15.99 14.87 -2.77
C ASP A 51 15.06 13.66 -2.85
N LEU A 52 15.68 12.48 -2.86
CA LEU A 52 14.97 11.20 -2.94
C LEU A 52 14.14 10.92 -1.68
N LYS A 53 14.57 11.42 -0.51
CA LYS A 53 13.89 11.17 0.75
C LYS A 53 12.54 11.89 0.78
N LEU A 54 12.55 13.18 0.45
CA LEU A 54 11.32 13.96 0.40
C LEU A 54 10.34 13.41 -0.65
N LEU A 55 10.83 13.01 -1.83
CA LEU A 55 9.97 12.41 -2.85
C LEU A 55 9.42 11.04 -2.43
N ALA A 56 10.18 10.25 -1.69
CA ALA A 56 9.69 8.98 -1.15
C ALA A 56 8.56 9.20 -0.12
N GLU A 57 8.72 10.16 0.79
CA GLU A 57 7.68 10.54 1.76
C GLU A 57 6.41 11.06 1.05
N ILE A 58 6.56 11.82 -0.03
CA ILE A 58 5.43 12.28 -0.85
C ILE A 58 4.73 11.11 -1.56
N ALA A 59 5.49 10.16 -2.12
CA ALA A 59 4.94 9.02 -2.82
C ALA A 59 4.15 8.08 -1.89
N GLU A 60 4.49 8.03 -0.59
CA GLU A 60 3.78 7.26 0.42
C GLU A 60 2.29 7.68 0.53
N PHE A 61 1.99 8.98 0.42
CA PHE A 61 0.61 9.46 0.36
C PHE A 61 -0.17 8.87 -0.81
N GLY A 62 0.47 8.66 -1.96
CA GLY A 62 -0.15 8.03 -3.13
C GLY A 62 -0.58 6.60 -2.85
N ILE A 63 0.23 5.85 -2.09
CA ILE A 63 -0.06 4.47 -1.68
C ILE A 63 -1.19 4.44 -0.64
N ILE A 64 -1.15 5.35 0.33
CA ILE A 64 -2.22 5.53 1.33
C ILE A 64 -3.56 5.78 0.61
N PHE A 65 -3.61 6.73 -0.33
CA PHE A 65 -4.83 7.00 -1.09
C PHE A 65 -5.24 5.85 -2.00
N LEU A 66 -4.29 5.11 -2.60
CA LEU A 66 -4.58 3.91 -3.40
C LEU A 66 -5.36 2.89 -2.60
N LEU A 67 -4.84 2.55 -1.43
CA LEU A 67 -5.41 1.52 -0.58
C LEU A 67 -6.68 1.97 0.12
N PHE A 68 -6.80 3.27 0.43
CA PHE A 68 -8.07 3.84 0.90
C PHE A 68 -9.17 3.71 -0.16
N LEU A 69 -8.89 4.13 -1.40
CA LEU A 69 -9.83 4.01 -2.52
C LEU A 69 -10.22 2.56 -2.80
N LEU A 70 -9.24 1.67 -2.78
CA LEU A 70 -9.47 0.25 -2.90
C LEU A 70 -10.35 -0.28 -1.77
N GLY A 71 -10.12 0.15 -0.52
CA GLY A 71 -10.94 -0.21 0.63
C GLY A 71 -12.39 0.25 0.48
N LEU A 72 -12.64 1.43 -0.11
CA LEU A 72 -13.99 1.96 -0.37
C LEU A 72 -14.79 1.11 -1.35
N ASP A 73 -14.12 0.49 -2.33
CA ASP A 73 -14.75 -0.40 -3.33
C ASP A 73 -15.05 -1.81 -2.77
N MET A 74 -14.52 -2.14 -1.59
CA MET A 74 -14.56 -3.48 -1.01
C MET A 74 -15.68 -3.62 0.04
N GLN A 75 -16.58 -4.58 -0.15
CA GLN A 75 -17.61 -4.88 0.86
C GLN A 75 -17.00 -5.69 2.02
N PRO A 76 -17.19 -5.30 3.29
CA PRO A 76 -16.58 -6.00 4.45
C PRO A 76 -16.89 -7.49 4.51
N LYS A 77 -18.11 -7.89 4.13
CA LYS A 77 -18.53 -9.31 4.09
C LYS A 77 -17.80 -10.10 3.00
N SER A 78 -17.61 -9.50 1.82
CA SER A 78 -16.88 -10.15 0.72
C SER A 78 -15.41 -10.34 1.09
N LEU A 79 -14.81 -9.30 1.68
CA LEU A 79 -13.43 -9.31 2.15
C LEU A 79 -13.15 -10.46 3.12
N LEU A 80 -14.00 -10.69 4.13
CA LEU A 80 -13.77 -11.77 5.09
C LEU A 80 -13.72 -13.15 4.41
N SER A 81 -14.61 -13.38 3.45
CA SER A 81 -14.66 -14.62 2.66
C SER A 81 -13.44 -14.78 1.76
N THR A 82 -12.99 -13.66 1.19
CA THR A 82 -11.84 -13.57 0.30
C THR A 82 -10.53 -13.75 1.07
N LEU A 83 -10.36 -13.11 2.23
CA LEU A 83 -9.21 -13.28 3.10
C LEU A 83 -9.08 -14.75 3.52
N LYS A 84 -10.17 -15.39 3.93
CA LYS A 84 -10.15 -16.82 4.30
C LYS A 84 -9.65 -17.72 3.15
N LYS A 85 -10.06 -17.42 1.91
CA LYS A 85 -9.60 -18.15 0.71
C LYS A 85 -8.14 -17.81 0.37
N ALA A 86 -7.78 -16.53 0.48
CA ALA A 86 -6.45 -16.02 0.17
C ALA A 86 -5.41 -16.46 1.20
N THR A 87 -5.77 -16.71 2.47
CA THR A 87 -4.82 -17.10 3.53
C THR A 87 -4.02 -18.35 3.17
N VAL A 88 -4.69 -19.38 2.66
CA VAL A 88 -4.01 -20.62 2.28
C VAL A 88 -3.04 -20.37 1.13
N VAL A 89 -3.48 -19.62 0.13
CA VAL A 89 -2.66 -19.29 -1.05
C VAL A 89 -1.48 -18.39 -0.66
N ALA A 90 -1.72 -17.36 0.15
CA ALA A 90 -0.71 -16.42 0.63
C ALA A 90 0.36 -17.14 1.45
N LEU A 91 -0.03 -17.96 2.42
CA LEU A 91 0.93 -18.72 3.24
C LEU A 91 1.69 -19.76 2.42
N ALA A 92 1.00 -20.53 1.57
CA ALA A 92 1.64 -21.57 0.77
C ALA A 92 2.63 -20.99 -0.25
N SER A 93 2.23 -19.96 -0.99
CA SER A 93 3.12 -19.28 -1.95
C SER A 93 4.30 -18.61 -1.24
N SER A 94 4.04 -17.92 -0.14
CA SER A 94 5.08 -17.26 0.66
C SER A 94 6.13 -18.25 1.17
N LEU A 95 5.69 -19.36 1.75
CA LEU A 95 6.57 -20.41 2.25
C LEU A 95 7.35 -21.07 1.09
N ALA A 96 6.69 -21.32 -0.04
CA ALA A 96 7.33 -21.90 -1.22
C ALA A 96 8.45 -21.00 -1.76
N PHE A 97 8.18 -19.71 -1.97
CA PHE A 97 9.19 -18.76 -2.43
C PHE A 97 10.32 -18.58 -1.41
N ALA A 98 10.00 -18.54 -0.12
CA ALA A 98 11.01 -18.49 0.93
C ALA A 98 11.92 -19.72 0.94
N ALA A 99 11.35 -20.92 0.81
CA ALA A 99 12.11 -22.17 0.76
C ALA A 99 12.99 -22.25 -0.50
N ILE A 100 12.47 -21.83 -1.65
CA ILE A 100 13.24 -21.79 -2.90
C ILE A 100 14.40 -20.79 -2.79
N GLY A 101 14.14 -19.57 -2.30
CA GLY A 101 15.17 -18.55 -2.10
C GLY A 101 16.25 -19.01 -1.12
N PHE A 102 15.85 -19.61 0.00
CA PHE A 102 16.76 -20.20 0.98
C PHE A 102 17.63 -21.31 0.36
N GLY A 103 17.00 -22.26 -0.33
CA GLY A 103 17.71 -23.40 -0.92
C GLY A 103 18.71 -22.99 -1.99
N LEU A 104 18.38 -21.98 -2.80
CA LEU A 104 19.30 -21.40 -3.77
C LEU A 104 20.46 -20.68 -3.07
N ALA A 105 20.19 -19.81 -2.10
CA ALA A 105 21.26 -19.11 -1.38
C ALA A 105 22.21 -20.10 -0.68
N PHE A 106 21.66 -21.13 -0.04
CA PHE A 106 22.47 -22.13 0.62
C PHE A 106 23.36 -22.92 -0.37
N SER A 107 22.86 -23.22 -1.57
CA SER A 107 23.65 -23.93 -2.59
C SER A 107 24.78 -23.08 -3.18
N PHE A 108 24.67 -21.74 -3.16
CA PHE A 108 25.74 -20.81 -3.50
C PHE A 108 26.77 -20.60 -2.38
N GLY A 109 26.61 -21.27 -1.23
CA GLY A 109 27.57 -21.22 -0.12
C GLY A 109 27.36 -20.06 0.86
N PHE A 110 26.21 -19.39 0.82
CA PHE A 110 25.85 -18.40 1.82
C PHE A 110 25.61 -19.05 3.20
N SER A 111 25.82 -18.30 4.28
CA SER A 111 25.55 -18.77 5.64
C SER A 111 24.05 -19.04 5.84
N HIS A 112 23.71 -19.76 6.91
CA HIS A 112 22.31 -20.05 7.25
C HIS A 112 21.49 -18.77 7.46
N THR A 113 22.08 -17.76 8.12
CA THR A 113 21.43 -16.48 8.39
C THR A 113 21.22 -15.68 7.10
N GLU A 114 22.23 -15.59 6.24
CA GLU A 114 22.12 -14.91 4.94
C GLU A 114 21.08 -15.60 4.05
N SER A 115 21.09 -16.93 4.02
CA SER A 115 20.12 -17.71 3.25
C SER A 115 18.69 -17.51 3.75
N LEU A 116 18.49 -17.39 5.06
CA LEU A 116 17.18 -17.11 5.67
C LEU A 116 16.70 -15.70 5.31
N ILE A 117 17.59 -14.71 5.37
CA ILE A 117 17.28 -13.33 4.95
C ILE A 117 16.92 -13.29 3.45
N ILE A 118 17.67 -13.97 2.59
CA ILE A 118 17.39 -14.03 1.15
C ILE A 118 16.07 -14.74 0.88
N GLY A 119 15.80 -15.88 1.53
CA GLY A 119 14.52 -16.58 1.43
C GLY A 119 13.35 -15.68 1.85
N ALA A 120 13.49 -15.02 3.01
CA ALA A 120 12.51 -14.06 3.50
C ALA A 120 12.28 -12.89 2.53
N ALA A 121 13.32 -12.35 1.90
CA ALA A 121 13.19 -11.28 0.91
C ALA A 121 12.47 -11.74 -0.37
N MET A 122 12.72 -12.98 -0.81
CA MET A 122 12.11 -13.57 -2.02
C MET A 122 10.62 -13.88 -1.87
N MET A 123 10.11 -13.92 -0.64
CA MET A 123 8.69 -14.11 -0.36
C MET A 123 7.84 -12.91 -0.80
N PHE A 124 8.40 -11.69 -0.75
CA PHE A 124 7.62 -10.47 -0.87
C PHE A 124 7.21 -10.18 -2.32
N SER A 125 5.96 -9.76 -2.49
CA SER A 125 5.44 -9.28 -3.77
C SER A 125 5.21 -7.77 -3.72
N SER A 126 5.37 -7.08 -4.85
CA SER A 126 5.09 -5.65 -4.94
C SER A 126 3.59 -5.39 -5.12
N THR A 127 2.92 -4.93 -4.06
CA THR A 127 1.49 -4.58 -4.04
C THR A 127 1.11 -3.60 -5.14
N ILE A 128 1.90 -2.52 -5.32
CA ILE A 128 1.62 -1.45 -6.29
C ILE A 128 1.66 -1.98 -7.73
N ILE A 129 2.68 -2.79 -8.05
CA ILE A 129 2.86 -3.34 -9.39
C ILE A 129 1.73 -4.33 -9.70
N GLY A 130 1.39 -5.20 -8.74
CA GLY A 130 0.26 -6.13 -8.88
C GLY A 130 -1.06 -5.39 -9.15
N ILE A 131 -1.35 -4.33 -8.38
CA ILE A 131 -2.60 -3.55 -8.53
C ILE A 131 -2.60 -2.73 -9.83
N LYS A 132 -1.48 -2.13 -10.24
CA LYS A 132 -1.41 -1.35 -11.49
C LYS A 132 -1.42 -2.21 -12.75
N LEU A 133 -0.87 -3.42 -12.71
CA LEU A 133 -0.85 -4.34 -13.85
C LEU A 133 -2.14 -5.15 -13.98
N LEU A 134 -2.97 -5.22 -12.93
CA LEU A 134 -4.31 -5.75 -13.06
C LEU A 134 -5.10 -4.92 -14.09
N PRO A 135 -5.69 -5.56 -15.11
CA PRO A 135 -6.61 -4.89 -16.00
C PRO A 135 -7.72 -4.19 -15.19
N THR A 136 -8.13 -2.99 -15.58
CA THR A 136 -9.30 -2.33 -14.95
C THR A 136 -10.54 -3.22 -15.00
N THR A 137 -10.65 -4.08 -16.02
CA THR A 137 -11.68 -5.13 -16.14
C THR A 137 -11.56 -6.24 -15.09
N ALA A 138 -10.35 -6.56 -14.62
CA ALA A 138 -10.11 -7.52 -13.54
C ALA A 138 -10.33 -6.91 -12.14
N LEU A 139 -10.12 -5.60 -11.97
CA LEU A 139 -10.63 -4.86 -10.80
C LEU A 139 -12.18 -4.87 -10.77
N HIS A 140 -12.82 -4.80 -11.94
CA HIS A 140 -14.28 -4.94 -12.06
C HIS A 140 -14.78 -6.38 -11.88
N HIS A 141 -13.99 -7.40 -12.24
CA HIS A 141 -14.24 -8.79 -11.86
C HIS A 141 -13.91 -8.99 -10.38
N ARG A 142 -14.87 -8.61 -9.53
CA ARG A 142 -14.81 -8.63 -8.06
C ARG A 142 -13.93 -9.72 -7.46
N HIS A 143 -14.04 -10.97 -7.91
CA HIS A 143 -13.38 -12.09 -7.23
C HIS A 143 -11.84 -12.08 -7.34
N THR A 144 -11.28 -11.86 -8.53
CA THR A 144 -9.81 -11.95 -8.74
C THR A 144 -9.09 -10.75 -8.13
N GLY A 145 -9.64 -9.55 -8.32
CA GLY A 145 -9.12 -8.33 -7.69
C GLY A 145 -9.18 -8.41 -6.17
N GLU A 146 -10.33 -8.82 -5.60
CA GLU A 146 -10.48 -9.03 -4.15
C GLU A 146 -9.44 -10.03 -3.61
N LEU A 147 -9.27 -11.19 -4.27
CA LEU A 147 -8.32 -12.21 -3.84
C LEU A 147 -6.87 -11.72 -3.88
N MET A 148 -6.47 -10.99 -4.93
CA MET A 148 -5.10 -10.47 -5.03
C MET A 148 -4.83 -9.46 -3.92
N VAL A 149 -5.77 -8.56 -3.65
CA VAL A 149 -5.66 -7.56 -2.57
C VAL A 149 -5.60 -8.26 -1.21
N GLY A 150 -6.47 -9.24 -0.98
CA GLY A 150 -6.43 -10.04 0.24
C GLY A 150 -5.11 -10.79 0.43
N LEU A 151 -4.52 -11.30 -0.66
CA LEU A 151 -3.20 -11.95 -0.64
C LEU A 151 -2.09 -10.95 -0.30
N LEU A 152 -2.08 -9.78 -0.96
CA LEU A 152 -1.06 -8.74 -0.74
C LEU A 152 -1.09 -8.20 0.70
N LEU A 153 -2.28 -7.94 1.25
CA LEU A 153 -2.42 -7.50 2.63
C LEU A 153 -1.92 -8.54 3.64
N LEU A 154 -2.15 -9.82 3.36
CA LEU A 154 -1.60 -10.90 4.19
C LEU A 154 -0.08 -11.00 4.06
N GLN A 155 0.46 -10.78 2.86
CA GLN A 155 1.91 -10.73 2.65
C GLN A 155 2.56 -9.54 3.37
N ASP A 156 1.96 -8.36 3.34
CA ASP A 156 2.44 -7.18 4.08
C ASP A 156 2.43 -7.44 5.59
N LEU A 157 1.40 -8.12 6.12
CA LEU A 157 1.36 -8.50 7.53
C LEU A 157 2.48 -9.50 7.88
N ILE A 158 2.71 -10.50 7.02
CA ILE A 158 3.83 -11.45 7.22
C ILE A 158 5.17 -10.71 7.13
N ALA A 159 5.31 -9.72 6.24
CA ALA A 159 6.53 -8.90 6.13
C ALA A 159 6.85 -8.16 7.43
N ILE A 160 5.84 -7.56 8.07
CA ILE A 160 6.01 -6.94 9.39
C ILE A 160 6.54 -7.96 10.41
N PHE A 161 5.95 -9.16 10.48
CA PHE A 161 6.42 -10.21 11.39
C PHE A 161 7.85 -10.64 11.10
N VAL A 162 8.19 -10.85 9.83
CA VAL A 162 9.55 -11.21 9.39
C VAL A 162 10.55 -10.12 9.76
N LEU A 163 10.24 -8.85 9.47
CA LEU A 163 11.10 -7.72 9.81
C LEU A 163 11.30 -7.61 11.32
N LEU A 164 10.24 -7.75 12.13
CA LEU A 164 10.34 -7.74 13.59
C LEU A 164 11.28 -8.85 14.10
N ILE A 165 11.18 -10.06 13.53
CA ILE A 165 12.07 -11.18 13.88
C ILE A 165 13.52 -10.83 13.48
N LEU A 166 13.75 -10.31 12.28
CA LEU A 166 15.08 -9.94 11.81
C LEU A 166 15.71 -8.83 12.67
N PHE A 167 14.95 -7.80 13.03
CA PHE A 167 15.42 -6.74 13.95
C PHE A 167 15.73 -7.29 15.34
N SER A 168 14.92 -8.21 15.85
CA SER A 168 15.15 -8.86 17.15
C SER A 168 16.40 -9.73 17.13
N MET A 169 16.67 -10.46 16.04
CA MET A 169 17.88 -11.25 15.87
C MET A 169 19.15 -10.38 15.87
N ASN A 170 19.06 -9.16 15.35
CA ASN A 170 20.18 -8.22 15.32
C ASN A 170 20.44 -7.54 16.68
N GLN A 171 19.38 -7.29 17.47
CA GLN A 171 19.48 -6.61 18.77
C GLN A 171 19.57 -7.55 19.98
N GLY A 172 19.36 -8.86 19.80
CA GLY A 172 19.46 -9.87 20.86
C GLY A 172 18.29 -9.91 21.85
N GLU A 173 17.36 -8.95 21.80
CA GLU A 173 16.15 -8.91 22.62
C GLU A 173 14.92 -9.27 21.79
N PHE A 174 14.48 -10.53 21.91
CA PHE A 174 13.15 -10.93 21.44
C PHE A 174 12.09 -10.37 22.39
N SER A 175 11.58 -9.16 22.12
CA SER A 175 10.48 -8.58 22.88
C SER A 175 9.16 -9.22 22.46
N ALA A 176 8.82 -10.36 23.10
CA ALA A 176 7.51 -11.00 22.96
C ALA A 176 6.34 -10.02 23.22
N GLY A 177 6.58 -8.97 24.01
CA GLY A 177 5.63 -7.88 24.24
C GLY A 177 5.31 -7.06 22.98
N ASN A 178 6.28 -6.80 22.11
CA ASN A 178 6.07 -6.07 20.85
C ASN A 178 5.27 -6.91 19.84
N LEU A 179 5.54 -8.21 19.79
CA LEU A 179 4.76 -9.15 18.97
C LEU A 179 3.30 -9.23 19.43
N LEU A 180 3.08 -9.39 20.74
CA LEU A 180 1.73 -9.43 21.30
C LEU A 180 0.98 -8.12 21.06
N ARG A 181 1.67 -6.98 21.21
CA ARG A 181 1.11 -5.65 20.91
C ARG A 181 0.67 -5.55 19.44
N THR A 182 1.50 -6.00 18.50
CA THR A 182 1.18 -5.98 17.06
C THR A 182 -0.01 -6.89 16.72
N LEU A 183 -0.07 -8.08 17.35
CA LEU A 183 -1.16 -9.03 17.14
C LEU A 183 -2.52 -8.51 17.65
N ILE A 184 -2.51 -7.77 18.76
CA ILE A 184 -3.71 -7.14 19.33
C ILE A 184 -4.05 -5.82 18.62
N ALA A 185 -3.05 -5.11 18.10
CA ALA A 185 -3.23 -3.83 17.43
C ALA A 185 -4.18 -3.91 16.24
N LEU A 186 -4.07 -4.94 15.39
CA LEU A 186 -4.90 -5.05 14.19
C LEU A 186 -6.40 -5.22 14.52
N PRO A 187 -6.83 -6.19 15.36
CA PRO A 187 -8.22 -6.28 15.80
C PRO A 187 -8.73 -5.02 16.51
N ALA A 188 -7.89 -4.40 17.35
CA ALA A 188 -8.25 -3.17 18.06
C ALA A 188 -8.48 -2.00 17.09
N LEU A 189 -7.61 -1.85 16.09
CA LEU A 189 -7.71 -0.84 15.05
C LEU A 189 -8.96 -1.06 14.18
N ILE A 190 -9.27 -2.31 13.83
CA ILE A 190 -10.51 -2.67 13.12
C ILE A 190 -11.73 -2.26 13.97
N ALA A 191 -11.78 -2.66 15.24
CA ALA A 191 -12.89 -2.33 16.12
C ALA A 191 -13.07 -0.81 16.28
N PHE A 192 -11.96 -0.09 16.44
CA PHE A 192 -11.93 1.36 16.50
C PHE A 192 -12.45 1.98 15.19
N ALA A 193 -11.99 1.51 14.02
CA ALA A 193 -12.41 2.03 12.72
C ALA A 193 -13.93 1.94 12.54
N PHE A 194 -14.51 0.77 12.77
CA PHE A 194 -15.95 0.56 12.64
C PHE A 194 -16.75 1.34 13.69
N ALA A 195 -16.27 1.43 14.93
CA ALA A 195 -16.92 2.20 15.98
C ALA A 195 -16.89 3.70 15.67
N ALA A 196 -15.74 4.26 15.31
CA ALA A 196 -15.58 5.66 14.95
C ALA A 196 -16.42 6.02 13.72
N VAL A 197 -16.47 5.18 12.69
CA VAL A 197 -17.37 5.44 11.56
C VAL A 197 -18.84 5.47 12.01
N ARG A 198 -19.25 4.48 12.80
CA ARG A 198 -20.65 4.36 13.24
C ARG A 198 -21.10 5.51 14.13
N PHE A 199 -20.26 5.92 15.08
CA PHE A 199 -20.62 6.87 16.12
C PHE A 199 -20.20 8.31 15.83
N LEU A 200 -19.15 8.55 15.03
CA LEU A 200 -18.63 9.88 14.74
C LEU A 200 -18.88 10.27 13.28
N LEU A 201 -18.37 9.50 12.32
CA LEU A 201 -18.40 9.92 10.91
C LEU A 201 -19.78 9.90 10.29
N LEU A 202 -20.56 8.83 10.47
CA LEU A 202 -21.90 8.75 9.88
C LEU A 202 -22.85 9.85 10.39
N PRO A 203 -22.91 10.17 11.70
CA PRO A 203 -23.68 11.33 12.18
C PRO A 203 -23.23 12.65 11.58
N MET A 204 -21.91 12.88 11.48
CA MET A 204 -21.36 14.11 10.89
C MET A 204 -21.68 14.21 9.39
N LEU A 205 -21.50 13.12 8.64
CA LEU A 205 -21.82 13.05 7.22
C LEU A 205 -23.30 13.30 6.95
N ARG A 206 -24.21 12.75 7.77
CA ARG A 206 -25.65 12.99 7.64
C ARG A 206 -26.05 14.43 7.96
N ARG A 207 -25.33 15.10 8.86
CA ARG A 207 -25.64 16.47 9.27
C ARG A 207 -25.16 17.52 8.28
N PHE A 208 -24.06 17.24 7.57
CA PHE A 208 -23.39 18.17 6.66
C PHE A 208 -23.32 17.63 5.23
N ASP A 209 -24.26 16.77 4.83
CA ASP A 209 -24.29 16.08 3.54
C ASP A 209 -24.34 17.03 2.33
N ARG A 210 -24.83 18.27 2.50
CA ARG A 210 -24.87 19.29 1.46
C ARG A 210 -23.52 19.94 1.16
N PHE A 211 -22.52 19.80 2.03
CA PHE A 211 -21.22 20.46 1.90
C PHE A 211 -20.16 19.48 1.39
N HIS A 212 -20.04 19.42 0.06
CA HIS A 212 -19.10 18.56 -0.67
C HIS A 212 -17.64 18.68 -0.21
N GLU A 213 -17.17 19.89 0.08
CA GLU A 213 -15.82 20.17 0.59
C GLU A 213 -15.59 19.56 1.99
N TYR A 214 -16.61 19.62 2.85
CA TYR A 214 -16.55 19.03 4.19
C TYR A 214 -16.44 17.50 4.12
N ILE A 215 -17.20 16.86 3.23
CA ILE A 215 -17.13 15.41 3.01
C ILE A 215 -15.72 15.00 2.57
N PHE A 216 -15.12 15.77 1.66
CA PHE A 216 -13.76 15.53 1.17
C PHE A 216 -12.72 15.65 2.29
N LEU A 217 -12.77 16.74 3.07
CA LEU A 217 -11.87 16.98 4.19
C LEU A 217 -12.02 15.88 5.26
N LEU A 218 -13.25 15.50 5.57
CA LEU A 218 -13.53 14.45 6.54
C LEU A 218 -13.01 13.08 6.08
N ALA A 219 -13.14 12.76 4.78
CA ALA A 219 -12.64 11.52 4.21
C ALA A 219 -11.10 11.44 4.23
N ILE A 220 -10.41 12.52 3.84
CA ILE A 220 -8.95 12.59 3.91
C ILE A 220 -8.48 12.51 5.36
N GLY A 221 -9.11 13.30 6.26
CA GLY A 221 -8.78 13.28 7.67
C GLY A 221 -8.95 11.90 8.30
N TRP A 222 -10.00 11.16 7.91
CA TRP A 222 -10.19 9.79 8.34
C TRP A 222 -9.13 8.84 7.76
N CYS A 223 -8.85 8.95 6.46
CA CYS A 223 -7.84 8.14 5.78
C CYS A 223 -6.45 8.30 6.41
N LEU A 224 -5.96 9.54 6.54
CA LEU A 224 -4.66 9.84 7.12
C LEU A 224 -4.63 9.58 8.62
N GLY A 225 -5.71 9.90 9.35
CA GLY A 225 -5.79 9.63 10.79
C GLY A 225 -5.72 8.14 11.12
N MET A 226 -6.35 7.29 10.31
CA MET A 226 -6.25 5.83 10.46
C MET A 226 -4.89 5.29 10.03
N SER A 227 -4.29 5.86 8.99
CA SER A 227 -2.92 5.54 8.55
C SER A 227 -1.90 5.81 9.66
N GLU A 228 -1.97 6.99 10.27
CA GLU A 228 -1.12 7.39 11.39
C GLU A 228 -1.38 6.54 12.65
N ALA A 229 -2.65 6.25 12.94
CA ALA A 229 -3.01 5.34 14.02
C ALA A 229 -2.41 3.94 13.83
N ALA A 230 -2.42 3.40 12.60
CA ALA A 230 -1.78 2.13 12.28
C ALA A 230 -0.26 2.20 12.49
N HIS A 231 0.38 3.25 11.98
CA HIS A 231 1.82 3.45 12.10
C HIS A 231 2.27 3.50 13.58
N SER A 232 1.56 4.27 14.41
CA SER A 232 1.85 4.37 15.85
C SER A 232 1.66 3.06 16.63
N LEU A 233 0.89 2.12 16.09
CA LEU A 233 0.70 0.78 16.65
C LEU A 233 1.70 -0.25 16.12
N GLY A 234 2.63 0.16 15.24
CA GLY A 234 3.62 -0.73 14.59
C GLY A 234 3.07 -1.52 13.41
N LEU A 235 1.90 -1.13 12.89
CA LEU A 235 1.35 -1.65 11.64
C LEU A 235 1.76 -0.74 10.48
N SER A 236 1.64 -1.23 9.25
CA SER A 236 1.93 -0.42 8.08
C SER A 236 0.83 0.64 7.84
N ALA A 237 1.24 1.82 7.36
CA ALA A 237 0.34 2.94 7.05
C ALA A 237 -0.76 2.52 6.05
N GLU A 238 -0.38 1.67 5.10
CA GLU A 238 -1.19 1.00 4.09
C GLU A 238 -2.40 0.26 4.68
N ILE A 239 -2.17 -0.50 5.77
CA ILE A 239 -3.24 -1.25 6.45
C ILE A 239 -4.25 -0.27 7.06
N GLY A 240 -3.78 0.79 7.72
CA GLY A 240 -4.63 1.82 8.30
C GLY A 240 -5.52 2.49 7.26
N ALA A 241 -4.92 2.91 6.14
CA ALA A 241 -5.64 3.49 5.02
C ALA A 241 -6.67 2.54 4.40
N PHE A 242 -6.31 1.27 4.21
CA PHE A 242 -7.22 0.25 3.70
C PHE A 242 -8.43 0.03 4.63
N LEU A 243 -8.19 -0.09 5.94
CA LEU A 243 -9.26 -0.23 6.95
C LEU A 243 -10.17 1.00 7.01
N ALA A 244 -9.60 2.19 6.87
CA ALA A 244 -10.36 3.42 6.76
C ALA A 244 -11.34 3.37 5.58
N GLY A 245 -10.89 2.86 4.42
CA GLY A 245 -11.74 2.68 3.24
C GLY A 245 -12.86 1.67 3.48
N ILE A 246 -12.54 0.48 3.99
CA ILE A 246 -13.52 -0.58 4.26
C ILE A 246 -14.60 -0.13 5.24
N SER A 247 -14.20 0.59 6.29
CA SER A 247 -15.13 1.08 7.31
C SER A 247 -16.18 2.03 6.71
N LEU A 248 -15.83 2.78 5.65
CA LEU A 248 -16.73 3.67 4.92
C LEU A 248 -17.40 3.04 3.68
N ALA A 249 -16.94 1.88 3.21
CA ALA A 249 -17.40 1.24 1.97
C ALA A 249 -18.92 0.96 1.92
N THR A 250 -19.55 0.76 3.08
CA THR A 250 -21.00 0.51 3.19
C THR A 250 -21.85 1.79 3.21
N SER A 251 -21.23 2.96 3.28
CA SER A 251 -21.92 4.25 3.27
C SER A 251 -22.35 4.65 1.85
N PRO A 252 -23.53 5.28 1.66
CA PRO A 252 -23.95 5.82 0.35
C PRO A 252 -22.99 6.85 -0.26
N ILE A 253 -22.16 7.48 0.58
CA ILE A 253 -21.23 8.55 0.19
C ILE A 253 -19.87 7.98 -0.29
N SER A 254 -19.64 6.66 -0.17
CA SER A 254 -18.36 6.02 -0.53
C SER A 254 -17.98 6.26 -2.00
N GLN A 255 -18.93 6.14 -2.92
CA GLN A 255 -18.69 6.40 -4.35
C GLN A 255 -18.31 7.85 -4.63
N TYR A 256 -18.97 8.79 -3.95
CA TYR A 256 -18.64 10.21 -4.08
C TYR A 256 -17.20 10.47 -3.60
N ILE A 257 -16.82 9.92 -2.44
CA ILE A 257 -15.45 10.03 -1.92
C ILE A 257 -14.45 9.41 -2.91
N ALA A 258 -14.78 8.25 -3.48
CA ALA A 258 -13.89 7.53 -4.38
C ALA A 258 -13.57 8.33 -5.66
N ILE A 259 -14.59 8.95 -6.27
CA ILE A 259 -14.42 9.77 -7.48
C ILE A 259 -13.57 11.01 -7.17
N ASN A 260 -13.81 11.69 -6.05
CA ASN A 260 -13.13 12.93 -5.72
C ASN A 260 -11.67 12.75 -5.27
N LEU A 261 -11.33 11.60 -4.67
CA LEU A 261 -9.95 11.32 -4.23
C LEU A 261 -9.10 10.59 -5.28
N LYS A 262 -9.73 10.05 -6.33
CA LYS A 262 -9.01 9.39 -7.43
C LYS A 262 -7.91 10.27 -8.06
N PRO A 263 -8.13 11.57 -8.36
CA PRO A 263 -7.08 12.43 -8.89
C PRO A 263 -5.90 12.64 -7.94
N LEU A 264 -6.15 12.72 -6.61
CA LEU A 264 -5.08 12.85 -5.63
C LEU A 264 -4.19 11.61 -5.62
N ARG A 265 -4.82 10.42 -5.58
CA ARG A 265 -4.10 9.16 -5.71
C ARG A 265 -3.25 9.16 -6.98
N ASP A 266 -3.84 9.44 -8.13
CA ASP A 266 -3.15 9.36 -9.42
C ASP A 266 -1.99 10.37 -9.50
N PHE A 267 -2.13 11.54 -8.88
CA PHE A 267 -1.07 12.55 -8.79
C PHE A 267 0.12 12.06 -7.96
N PHE A 268 -0.09 11.53 -6.74
CA PHE A 268 1.01 11.12 -5.86
C PHE A 268 1.68 9.79 -6.26
N ILE A 269 1.04 9.02 -7.15
CA ILE A 269 1.54 7.71 -7.61
C ILE A 269 2.51 7.80 -8.80
N ILE A 270 2.52 8.94 -9.51
CA ILE A 270 3.39 9.20 -10.67
C ILE A 270 4.75 9.67 -10.16
#